data_AF-A0A7X6CDC9-F1
#
_entry.id   AF-A0A7X6CDC9-F1
#
_cell.length_a   1.000
_cell.length_b   1.000
_cell.length_c   1.000
_cell.angle_alpha   90.00
_cell.angle_beta   90.00
_cell.angle_gamma   90.00
#
_symmetry.space_group_name_H-M   'P 1'
#
loop_
_entity.id
_entity.type
_entity.pdbx_description
1 polymer ?
#
loop_
_entity_poly.entity_id
_entity_poly.type
_entity_poly.pdbx_seq_one_letter_code
_entity_poly.pdbx_strand_id
1 'polypeptide(L)'
;MDTTVKILEDSTTITGFYDKEADVLYLSLGEPKEAVAVDISDGVIARYHEDSETIVGITLIGLRQRVLKELNRKLHVVPHLNGWAVTEENVESSEKVFPTQEAAFKYAVGLAKAQWLEVVIHGENGEVEEVINPAIDALVQRRNLRESEGEKRECLESV
;
A
#
# COMPACT_ATOMS: atom_id res chain seq x y z
N MET A 1 -29.91 6.10 -21.21
CA MET A 1 -30.18 6.26 -19.77
C MET A 1 -28.83 6.47 -19.13
N ASP A 2 -28.62 7.64 -18.53
CA ASP A 2 -27.40 7.96 -17.79
C ASP A 2 -27.62 7.40 -16.38
N THR A 3 -26.99 6.27 -16.06
CA THR A 3 -27.20 5.58 -14.78
C THR A 3 -26.10 6.02 -13.82
N THR A 4 -26.47 6.91 -12.89
CA THR A 4 -25.54 7.44 -11.89
C THR A 4 -25.70 6.68 -10.58
N VAL A 5 -24.83 5.71 -10.34
CA VAL A 5 -24.79 4.99 -9.04
C VAL A 5 -24.19 5.89 -7.97
N LYS A 6 -24.86 6.02 -6.83
CA LYS A 6 -24.35 6.75 -5.66
C LYS A 6 -23.56 5.82 -4.75
N ILE A 7 -22.28 6.14 -4.54
CA ILE A 7 -21.34 5.27 -3.82
C ILE A 7 -21.18 5.71 -2.35
N LEU A 8 -20.96 7.00 -2.09
CA LEU A 8 -20.82 7.57 -0.76
C LEU A 8 -21.14 9.07 -0.77
N GLU A 9 -21.79 9.55 0.29
CA GLU A 9 -21.92 10.98 0.61
C GLU A 9 -20.96 11.31 1.77
N ASP A 10 -20.39 12.52 1.80
CA ASP A 10 -19.30 12.94 2.71
C ASP A 10 -19.60 12.75 4.22
N SER A 11 -20.86 12.64 4.61
CA SER A 11 -21.32 12.51 6.02
C SER A 11 -21.82 11.10 6.39
N THR A 12 -21.61 10.10 5.52
CA THR A 12 -22.14 8.75 5.73
C THR A 12 -21.37 8.03 6.83
N THR A 13 -22.07 7.58 7.88
CA THR A 13 -21.48 6.72 8.92
C THR A 13 -21.03 5.40 8.31
N ILE A 14 -19.77 5.02 8.50
CA ILE A 14 -19.26 3.71 8.08
C ILE A 14 -19.11 2.82 9.32
N THR A 15 -19.81 1.70 9.33
CA THR A 15 -19.66 0.67 10.36
C THR A 15 -19.12 -0.60 9.75
N GLY A 16 -18.36 -1.39 10.51
CA GLY A 16 -17.77 -2.61 9.97
C GLY A 16 -17.48 -3.68 11.00
N PHE A 17 -17.40 -4.91 10.51
CA PHE A 17 -17.08 -6.10 11.28
C PHE A 17 -16.17 -7.01 10.46
N TYR A 18 -15.10 -7.50 11.08
CA TYR A 18 -14.18 -8.44 10.45
C TYR A 18 -14.33 -9.82 11.09
N ASP A 19 -14.71 -10.80 10.28
CA ASP A 19 -14.73 -12.20 10.64
C ASP A 19 -13.35 -12.81 10.37
N LYS A 20 -12.61 -13.08 11.44
CA LYS A 20 -11.26 -13.66 11.38
C LYS A 20 -11.23 -15.09 10.85
N GLU A 21 -12.28 -15.87 11.11
CA GLU A 21 -12.34 -17.30 10.76
C GLU A 21 -12.63 -17.46 9.27
N ALA A 22 -13.57 -16.64 8.76
CA ALA A 22 -13.90 -16.61 7.34
C ALA A 22 -12.92 -15.77 6.51
N ASP A 23 -12.10 -14.90 7.13
CA ASP A 23 -11.28 -13.88 6.46
C ASP A 23 -12.13 -12.92 5.60
N VAL A 24 -13.19 -12.37 6.21
CA VAL A 24 -14.17 -11.50 5.53
C VAL A 24 -14.39 -10.21 6.30
N LEU A 25 -14.28 -9.06 5.61
CA LEU A 25 -14.65 -7.76 6.14
C LEU A 25 -16.02 -7.33 5.59
N TYR A 26 -16.94 -7.03 6.49
CA TYR A 26 -18.23 -6.42 6.17
C TYR A 26 -18.17 -4.94 6.50
N LEU A 27 -18.49 -4.09 5.53
CA LEU A 27 -18.65 -2.65 5.68
C LEU A 27 -20.10 -2.29 5.35
N SER A 28 -20.75 -1.54 6.22
CA SER A 28 -22.07 -0.96 6.00
C SER A 28 -21.93 0.56 5.90
N LEU A 29 -22.60 1.14 4.90
CA LEU A 29 -22.59 2.56 4.60
C LEU A 29 -23.95 3.13 5.03
N GLY A 30 -23.95 3.86 6.15
CA GLY A 30 -25.16 4.31 6.83
C GLY A 30 -25.86 3.19 7.57
N GLU A 31 -27.17 3.36 7.78
CA GLU A 31 -28.00 2.36 8.43
C GLU A 31 -28.16 1.10 7.55
N PRO A 32 -28.07 -0.12 8.12
CA PRO A 32 -28.31 -1.35 7.38
C PRO A 32 -29.68 -1.36 6.71
N LYS A 33 -29.71 -1.66 5.41
CA LYS A 33 -30.93 -1.79 4.60
C LYS A 33 -30.90 -3.11 3.85
N GLU A 34 -32.09 -3.60 3.51
CA GLU A 34 -32.22 -4.71 2.57
C GLU A 34 -31.63 -4.30 1.21
N ALA A 35 -30.83 -5.17 0.62
CA ALA A 35 -30.07 -4.84 -0.58
C ALA A 35 -29.71 -6.11 -1.36
N VAL A 36 -29.56 -5.94 -2.66
CA VAL A 36 -29.09 -6.98 -3.57
C VAL A 36 -27.57 -7.08 -3.47
N ALA A 37 -27.06 -8.30 -3.29
CA ALA A 37 -25.64 -8.57 -3.34
C ALA A 37 -25.20 -8.74 -4.80
N VAL A 38 -24.28 -7.89 -5.24
CA VAL A 38 -23.71 -7.90 -6.58
C VAL A 38 -22.21 -8.20 -6.46
N ASP A 39 -21.77 -9.31 -7.05
CA ASP A 39 -20.35 -9.62 -7.17
C ASP A 39 -19.72 -8.65 -8.18
N ILE A 40 -18.74 -7.87 -7.73
CA ILE A 40 -17.99 -6.91 -8.56
C ILE A 40 -16.58 -7.41 -8.87
N SER A 41 -16.38 -8.72 -8.79
CA SER A 41 -15.14 -9.47 -9.02
C SER A 41 -14.07 -9.29 -7.93
N ASP A 42 -13.05 -10.14 -8.02
CA ASP A 42 -11.91 -10.17 -7.10
C ASP A 42 -12.32 -10.23 -5.61
N GLY A 43 -13.28 -11.10 -5.29
CA GLY A 43 -13.73 -11.31 -3.91
C GLY A 43 -14.40 -10.09 -3.27
N VAL A 44 -14.84 -9.11 -4.07
CA VAL A 44 -15.58 -7.94 -3.59
C VAL A 44 -17.05 -8.07 -3.96
N ILE A 45 -17.92 -7.95 -2.97
CA ILE A 45 -19.37 -7.98 -3.15
C ILE A 45 -19.92 -6.63 -2.72
N ALA A 46 -20.60 -5.93 -3.63
CA ALA A 46 -21.33 -4.72 -3.33
C ALA A 46 -22.76 -5.06 -2.90
N ARG A 47 -23.24 -4.41 -1.83
CA ARG A 47 -24.66 -4.45 -1.44
C ARG A 47 -25.32 -3.19 -1.99
N TYR A 48 -26.20 -3.38 -2.97
CA TYR A 48 -26.86 -2.31 -3.73
C TYR A 48 -28.36 -2.26 -3.42
N HIS A 49 -28.86 -1.08 -3.09
CA HIS A 49 -30.29 -0.84 -2.90
C HIS A 49 -30.87 -0.33 -4.23
N GLU A 50 -31.71 -1.14 -4.87
CA GLU A 50 -32.18 -0.91 -6.25
C GLU A 50 -33.02 0.36 -6.39
N ASP A 51 -33.95 0.62 -5.47
CA ASP A 51 -34.87 1.76 -5.59
C ASP A 51 -34.18 3.13 -5.49
N SER A 52 -33.09 3.20 -4.72
CA SER A 52 -32.36 4.45 -4.48
C SER A 52 -31.07 4.55 -5.30
N GLU A 53 -30.75 3.51 -6.06
CA GLU A 53 -29.52 3.37 -6.83
C GLU A 53 -28.25 3.64 -6.01
N THR A 54 -28.23 3.17 -4.76
CA THR A 54 -27.16 3.46 -3.79
C THR A 54 -26.46 2.20 -3.30
N ILE A 55 -25.13 2.26 -3.18
CA ILE A 55 -24.35 1.26 -2.45
C ILE A 55 -24.57 1.46 -0.95
N VAL A 56 -25.05 0.42 -0.27
CA VAL A 56 -25.31 0.44 1.18
C VAL A 56 -24.29 -0.39 1.97
N GLY A 57 -23.39 -1.08 1.28
CA GLY A 57 -22.32 -1.82 1.94
C GLY A 57 -21.40 -2.54 0.97
N ILE A 58 -20.27 -3.00 1.51
CA ILE A 58 -19.25 -3.76 0.78
C ILE A 58 -18.86 -4.95 1.65
N THR A 59 -18.75 -6.12 1.05
CA THR A 59 -18.14 -7.30 1.65
C THR A 59 -16.86 -7.61 0.90
N LEU A 60 -15.74 -7.69 1.61
CA LEU A 60 -14.43 -8.01 1.07
C LEU A 60 -13.96 -9.34 1.61
N ILE A 61 -13.81 -10.31 0.72
CA ILE A 61 -13.33 -11.66 1.03
C ILE A 61 -11.81 -11.71 0.84
N GLY A 62 -11.13 -12.38 1.77
CA GLY A 62 -9.68 -12.56 1.73
C GLY A 62 -8.90 -11.33 2.16
N LEU A 63 -9.46 -10.46 3.02
CA LEU A 63 -8.80 -9.20 3.41
C LEU A 63 -7.42 -9.43 4.00
N ARG A 64 -7.26 -10.40 4.91
CA ARG A 64 -5.98 -10.71 5.53
C ARG A 64 -4.96 -11.13 4.49
N GLN A 65 -5.33 -12.01 3.57
CA GLN A 65 -4.44 -12.45 2.49
C GLN A 65 -4.03 -11.28 1.59
N ARG A 66 -4.97 -10.39 1.23
CA ARG A 66 -4.70 -9.19 0.43
C ARG A 66 -3.73 -8.25 1.13
N VAL A 67 -3.99 -7.95 2.40
CA VAL A 67 -3.15 -7.07 3.21
C VAL A 67 -1.76 -7.68 3.39
N LEU A 68 -1.66 -8.97 3.74
CA LEU A 68 -0.36 -9.63 3.90
C LEU A 68 0.43 -9.69 2.59
N LYS A 69 -0.23 -9.95 1.46
CA LYS A 69 0.42 -9.95 0.14
C LYS A 69 1.02 -8.58 -0.16
N GLU A 70 0.27 -7.51 0.03
CA GLU A 70 0.76 -6.16 -0.26
C GLU A 70 1.81 -5.67 0.75
N LEU A 71 1.63 -5.96 2.04
CA LEU A 71 2.59 -5.60 3.09
C LEU A 71 3.92 -6.36 3.00
N ASN A 72 3.95 -7.53 2.34
CA ASN A 72 5.15 -8.33 2.16
C ASN A 72 5.82 -8.12 0.81
N ARG A 73 5.47 -7.06 0.06
CA ARG A 73 6.18 -6.69 -1.16
C ARG A 73 7.50 -6.03 -0.80
N LYS A 74 8.58 -6.50 -1.41
CA LYS A 74 9.93 -5.94 -1.26
C LYS A 74 10.59 -5.84 -2.62
N LEU A 75 11.42 -4.82 -2.78
CA LEU A 75 12.31 -4.73 -3.93
C LEU A 75 13.60 -5.48 -3.61
N HIS A 76 14.05 -6.33 -4.52
CA HIS A 76 15.34 -7.00 -4.40
C HIS A 76 16.32 -6.43 -5.42
N VAL A 77 17.54 -6.16 -4.98
CA VAL A 77 18.69 -5.86 -5.83
C VAL A 77 19.56 -7.12 -5.85
N VAL A 78 19.54 -7.85 -6.97
CA VAL A 78 20.15 -9.19 -7.09
C VAL A 78 21.20 -9.24 -8.20
N PRO A 79 22.24 -10.09 -8.07
CA PRO A 79 23.16 -10.34 -9.17
C PRO A 79 22.40 -10.97 -10.36
N HIS A 80 22.75 -10.53 -11.56
CA HIS A 80 22.17 -11.01 -12.82
C HIS A 80 23.28 -11.20 -13.87
N LEU A 81 23.07 -12.07 -14.87
CA LEU A 81 24.10 -12.41 -15.87
C LEU A 81 24.69 -11.18 -16.58
N ASN A 82 23.87 -10.13 -16.75
CA ASN A 82 24.24 -8.88 -17.43
C ASN A 82 24.43 -7.69 -16.48
N GLY A 83 24.70 -7.94 -15.19
CA GLY A 83 24.91 -6.91 -14.17
C GLY A 83 24.05 -7.15 -12.93
N TRP A 84 23.16 -6.22 -12.62
CA TRP A 84 22.35 -6.22 -11.41
C TRP A 84 20.90 -5.97 -11.72
N ALA A 85 20.02 -6.86 -11.29
CA ALA A 85 18.60 -6.75 -11.51
C ALA A 85 17.90 -6.14 -10.28
N VAL A 86 16.90 -5.31 -10.55
CA VAL A 86 15.88 -4.92 -9.57
C VAL A 86 14.64 -5.74 -9.87
N THR A 87 14.16 -6.50 -8.90
CA THR A 87 12.94 -7.32 -8.98
C THR A 87 11.98 -6.95 -7.85
N GLU A 88 10.68 -7.07 -8.06
CA GLU A 88 9.72 -7.08 -6.94
C GLU A 88 9.44 -8.53 -6.52
N GLU A 89 9.53 -8.78 -5.22
CA GLU A 89 9.10 -10.04 -4.63
C GLU A 89 7.64 -10.32 -5.01
N ASN A 90 7.34 -11.54 -5.43
CA ASN A 90 5.99 -11.99 -5.82
C ASN A 90 5.41 -11.33 -7.08
N VAL A 91 6.25 -10.73 -7.93
CA VAL A 91 5.86 -10.19 -9.25
C VAL A 91 6.72 -10.81 -10.35
N GLU A 92 6.10 -11.65 -11.20
CA GLU A 92 6.83 -12.45 -12.21
C GLU A 92 7.44 -11.64 -13.37
N SER A 93 7.22 -10.32 -13.46
CA SER A 93 7.56 -9.53 -14.66
C SER A 93 8.16 -8.15 -14.40
N SER A 94 8.60 -7.84 -13.18
CA SER A 94 9.13 -6.51 -12.82
C SER A 94 10.66 -6.43 -12.81
N GLU A 95 11.34 -7.16 -13.70
CA GLU A 95 12.80 -7.18 -13.75
C GLU A 95 13.36 -6.00 -14.56
N LYS A 96 14.26 -5.22 -13.94
CA LYS A 96 15.05 -4.21 -14.64
C LYS A 96 16.53 -4.36 -14.33
N VAL A 97 17.33 -4.52 -15.37
CA VAL A 97 18.78 -4.79 -15.27
C VAL A 97 19.60 -3.52 -15.44
N PHE A 98 20.63 -3.36 -14.61
CA PHE A 98 21.58 -2.26 -14.58
C PHE A 98 23.02 -2.79 -14.64
N PRO A 99 24.00 -2.00 -15.12
CA PRO A 99 25.38 -2.46 -15.19
C PRO A 99 26.06 -2.68 -13.82
N THR A 100 25.62 -2.00 -12.76
CA THR A 100 26.24 -2.04 -11.43
C THR A 100 25.20 -2.14 -10.31
N GLN A 101 25.62 -2.70 -9.16
CA GLN A 101 24.78 -2.79 -7.95
C GLN A 101 24.33 -1.40 -7.50
N GLU A 102 25.23 -0.42 -7.51
CA GLU A 102 24.95 0.96 -7.13
C GLU A 102 23.85 1.59 -8.01
N ALA A 103 23.89 1.35 -9.32
CA ALA A 103 22.87 1.87 -10.25
C ALA A 103 21.50 1.21 -10.02
N ALA A 104 21.49 -0.11 -9.79
CA ALA A 104 20.29 -0.86 -9.43
C ALA A 104 19.73 -0.39 -8.08
N PHE A 105 20.58 -0.24 -7.07
CA PHE A 105 20.24 0.26 -5.74
C PHE A 105 19.62 1.65 -5.80
N LYS A 106 20.25 2.60 -6.51
CA LYS A 106 19.72 3.95 -6.67
C LYS A 106 18.33 3.96 -7.30
N TYR A 107 18.11 3.11 -8.30
CA TYR A 107 16.80 2.95 -8.92
C TYR A 107 15.79 2.35 -7.93
N ALA A 108 16.15 1.26 -7.24
CA ALA A 108 15.31 0.59 -6.25
C ALA A 108 14.89 1.54 -5.12
N VAL A 109 15.80 2.35 -4.59
CA VAL A 109 15.50 3.37 -3.55
C VAL A 109 14.48 4.39 -4.04
N GLY A 110 14.60 4.86 -5.29
CA GLY A 110 13.63 5.79 -5.87
C GLY A 110 12.23 5.18 -5.97
N LEU A 111 12.16 3.93 -6.42
CA LEU A 111 10.91 3.18 -6.54
C LEU A 111 10.30 2.86 -5.16
N ALA A 112 11.13 2.41 -4.22
CA ALA A 112 10.76 2.13 -2.84
C ALA A 112 10.14 3.34 -2.13
N LYS A 113 10.67 4.54 -2.34
CA LYS A 113 10.09 5.76 -1.77
C LYS A 113 8.74 6.12 -2.38
N ALA A 114 8.55 5.88 -3.67
CA ALA A 114 7.28 6.15 -4.35
C ALA A 114 6.19 5.14 -3.96
N GLN A 115 6.58 3.87 -3.81
CA GLN A 115 5.66 2.76 -3.51
C GLN A 115 5.61 2.38 -2.02
N TRP A 116 6.41 3.01 -1.17
CA TRP A 116 6.52 2.73 0.26
C TRP A 116 6.99 1.30 0.58
N LEU A 117 7.95 0.80 -0.21
CA LEU A 117 8.49 -0.55 -0.10
C LEU A 117 9.84 -0.58 0.63
N GLU A 118 10.20 -1.75 1.14
CA GLU A 118 11.56 -2.06 1.59
C GLU A 118 12.45 -2.44 0.40
N VAL A 119 13.76 -2.29 0.57
CA VAL A 119 14.77 -2.74 -0.41
C VAL A 119 15.69 -3.75 0.26
N VAL A 120 15.78 -4.95 -0.32
CA VAL A 120 16.68 -6.03 0.04
C VAL A 120 17.84 -6.03 -0.95
N ILE A 121 19.06 -5.91 -0.47
CA ILE A 121 20.28 -5.88 -1.27
C ILE A 121 20.99 -7.21 -1.08
N HIS A 122 21.29 -7.88 -2.19
CA HIS A 122 22.06 -9.12 -2.19
C HIS A 122 23.51 -8.85 -2.58
N GLY A 123 24.45 -9.65 -2.08
CA GLY A 123 25.84 -9.65 -2.52
C GLY A 123 26.05 -10.41 -3.84
N GLU A 124 27.27 -10.40 -4.38
CA GLU A 124 27.62 -11.12 -5.63
C GLU A 124 27.38 -12.63 -5.54
N ASN A 125 27.43 -13.20 -4.33
CA ASN A 125 27.13 -14.60 -4.05
C ASN A 125 25.62 -14.90 -4.02
N GLY A 126 24.77 -13.89 -4.16
CA GLY A 126 23.31 -14.00 -4.11
C GLY A 126 22.71 -14.01 -2.69
N GLU A 127 23.52 -13.96 -1.64
CA GLU A 127 23.04 -13.90 -0.26
C GLU A 127 22.60 -12.47 0.09
N VAL A 128 21.66 -12.35 1.04
CA VAL A 128 21.22 -11.03 1.53
C VAL A 128 22.37 -10.37 2.30
N GLU A 129 22.72 -9.16 1.87
CA GLU A 129 23.75 -8.33 2.49
C GLU A 129 23.11 -7.25 3.38
N GLU A 130 22.05 -6.60 2.91
CA GLU A 130 21.39 -5.51 3.62
C GLU A 130 19.89 -5.45 3.36
N VAL A 131 19.12 -4.96 4.34
CA VAL A 131 17.71 -4.61 4.18
C VAL A 131 17.49 -3.20 4.70
N ILE A 132 16.92 -2.33 3.86
CA ILE A 132 16.64 -0.94 4.23
C ILE A 132 15.17 -0.58 4.01
N ASN A 133 14.69 0.43 4.73
CA ASN A 133 13.35 0.99 4.56
C ASN A 133 13.44 2.50 4.21
N PRO A 134 13.67 2.84 2.93
CA PRO A 134 13.94 4.22 2.52
C PRO A 134 12.76 5.18 2.75
N ALA A 135 11.54 4.65 2.83
CA ALA A 135 10.33 5.42 3.08
C ALA A 135 10.25 5.84 4.56
N ILE A 136 10.49 4.91 5.49
CA ILE A 136 10.55 5.23 6.92
C ILE A 136 11.74 6.14 7.22
N ASP A 137 12.92 5.88 6.65
CA ASP A 137 14.10 6.73 6.85
C ASP A 137 13.83 8.18 6.44
N ALA A 138 13.14 8.38 5.31
CA ALA A 138 12.74 9.70 4.84
C ALA A 138 11.75 10.39 5.79
N LEU A 139 10.83 9.66 6.42
CA LEU A 139 9.90 10.21 7.42
C LEU A 139 10.62 10.63 8.71
N VAL A 140 11.50 9.77 9.21
CA VAL A 140 12.30 10.04 10.42
C VAL A 140 13.17 11.28 10.19
N GLN A 141 13.84 11.37 9.05
CA GLN A 141 14.63 12.56 8.71
C GLN A 141 13.78 13.84 8.64
N ARG A 142 12.59 13.79 8.02
CA ARG A 142 11.67 14.94 7.98
C ARG A 142 11.15 15.35 9.34
N ARG A 143 10.95 14.41 10.26
CA ARG A 143 10.54 14.70 11.63
C ARG A 143 11.66 15.43 12.37
N ASN A 144 12.88 14.89 12.34
CA ASN A 144 14.03 15.48 13.02
C ASN A 144 14.36 16.87 12.49
N LEU A 145 14.24 17.10 11.17
CA LEU A 145 14.40 18.42 10.56
C LEU A 145 13.39 19.43 11.11
N ARG A 146 12.10 19.06 11.20
CA ARG A 146 11.04 19.92 11.76
C ARG A 146 11.24 20.23 13.24
N GLU A 147 11.71 19.27 14.03
CA GLU A 147 12.05 19.48 15.44
C GLU A 147 13.21 20.48 15.57
N SER A 148 14.28 20.32 14.76
CA SER A 148 15.41 21.25 14.76
C SER A 148 15.09 22.67 14.27
N GLU A 149 14.12 22.80 13.35
CA GLU A 149 13.64 24.10 12.87
C GLU A 149 12.70 24.77 13.88
N GLY A 150 11.92 24.00 14.62
CA GLY A 150 11.09 24.49 15.73
C GLY A 150 11.92 25.06 16.87
N GLU A 151 12.95 24.33 17.32
CA GLU A 151 13.89 24.78 18.36
C GLU A 151 14.62 26.08 17.94
N LYS A 152 15.01 26.20 16.67
CA LYS A 152 15.63 27.42 16.14
C LYS A 152 14.67 28.62 16.16
N ARG A 153 13.37 28.42 15.90
CA ARG A 153 12.37 29.49 15.94
C ARG A 153 12.10 29.95 17.39
N GLU A 154 12.04 29.03 18.33
CA GLU A 154 11.87 29.35 19.76
C GLU A 154 13.07 30.15 20.34
N CYS A 155 14.30 29.86 19.88
CA CYS A 155 15.47 30.68 20.22
C CYS A 155 15.48 32.08 19.56
N LEU A 156 14.78 32.29 18.44
CA LEU A 156 14.70 33.57 17.75
C LEU A 156 13.59 34.48 18.31
N GLU A 157 12.54 33.89 18.88
CA GLU A 157 11.41 34.61 19.49
C GLU A 157 11.64 34.96 20.97
N SER A 158 12.76 34.53 21.56
CA SER A 158 13.14 34.77 22.96
C SER A 158 14.21 35.87 23.16
N VAL A 159 14.45 36.70 22.13
CA VAL A 159 15.40 37.84 22.15
C VAL A 159 14.68 39.18 22.03
#